data_AF-A0ABD5SWJ1-F1
#
_entry.id   AF-A0ABD5SWJ1-F1
#
_cell.length_a   1.000
_cell.length_b   1.000
_cell.length_c   1.000
_cell.angle_alpha   90.00
_cell.angle_beta   90.00
_cell.angle_gamma   90.00
#
_symmetry.space_group_name_H-M   'P 1'
#
loop_
_entity.id
_entity.type
_entity.pdbx_description
1 polymer ?
#
loop_
_entity_poly.entity_id
_entity_poly.type
_entity_poly.pdbx_seq_one_letter_code
_entity_poly.pdbx_strand_id
1 'polypeptide(L)' 'EDAADAANRFLEGVAPVDRHMADQWLVLLAVTGGRVRVPAVTDHLEAGCGLLEAFGVDVGLERAAETAVVSVASSLDAGQ' A
#
# COMPACT_ATOMS: atom_id res chain seq x y z
N GLU A 1 21.69 2.44 15.28
CA GLU A 1 22.02 1.93 13.93
C GLU A 1 20.77 1.55 13.13
N ASP A 2 19.68 1.15 13.79
CA ASP A 2 18.45 0.65 13.17
C ASP A 2 17.81 1.52 12.06
N ALA A 3 17.86 2.84 12.18
CA ALA A 3 17.29 3.74 11.18
C ALA A 3 18.11 3.77 9.87
N ALA A 4 19.44 3.73 9.98
CA ALA A 4 20.32 3.71 8.82
C ALA A 4 20.21 2.36 8.09
N ASP A 5 20.14 1.26 8.83
CA ASP A 5 19.94 -0.08 8.25
C ASP A 5 18.57 -0.20 7.57
N ALA A 6 17.51 0.38 8.16
CA ALA A 6 16.20 0.44 7.53
C ALA A 6 16.22 1.28 6.24
N ALA A 7 16.91 2.41 6.23
CA ALA A 7 17.08 3.25 5.05
C ALA A 7 17.86 2.53 3.94
N ASN A 8 18.96 1.85 4.27
CA ASN A 8 19.75 1.08 3.31
C ASN A 8 18.92 -0.05 2.66
N ARG A 9 18.20 -0.84 3.48
CA ARG A 9 17.29 -1.88 2.96
C ARG A 9 16.20 -1.32 2.06
N PHE A 10 15.68 -0.12 2.35
CA PHE A 10 14.73 0.56 1.48
C PHE A 10 15.36 0.94 0.13
N LEU A 11 16.57 1.51 0.15
CA LEU A 11 17.29 1.93 -1.06
C LEU A 11 17.71 0.76 -1.95
N GLU A 12 17.91 -0.43 -1.39
CA GLU A 12 18.19 -1.67 -2.13
C GLU A 12 16.94 -2.26 -2.80
N GLY A 13 15.75 -1.85 -2.37
CA GLY A 13 14.46 -2.31 -2.89
C GLY A 13 14.00 -1.60 -4.15
N VAL A 14 12.91 -2.12 -4.73
CA VAL A 14 12.27 -1.54 -5.94
C VAL A 14 10.93 -0.85 -5.66
N ALA A 15 10.50 -0.85 -4.39
CA ALA A 15 9.28 -0.16 -3.99
C ALA A 15 9.56 1.34 -3.83
N PRO A 16 8.68 2.23 -4.34
CA PRO A 16 8.86 3.68 -4.20
C PRO A 16 8.64 4.19 -2.77
N VAL A 17 8.13 3.35 -1.87
CA VAL A 17 7.82 3.68 -0.46
C VAL A 17 8.35 2.59 0.46
N ASP A 18 8.70 2.96 1.69
CA ASP A 18 9.05 1.97 2.70
C ASP A 18 7.81 1.22 3.23
N ARG A 19 8.04 0.16 4.00
CA ARG A 19 6.98 -0.73 4.49
C ARG A 19 5.92 -0.04 5.35
N HIS A 20 6.31 0.97 6.13
CA HIS A 20 5.39 1.67 7.03
C HIS A 20 4.64 2.77 6.30
N MET A 21 5.33 3.44 5.36
CA MET A 21 4.70 4.39 4.47
C MET A 21 3.64 3.70 3.60
N ALA A 22 3.87 2.48 3.12
CA ALA A 22 2.90 1.71 2.33
C ALA A 22 1.50 1.65 2.98
N ASP A 23 1.42 1.45 4.30
CA ASP A 23 0.15 1.37 5.04
C ASP A 23 -0.63 2.70 4.96
N GLN A 24 0.06 3.84 4.97
CA GLN A 24 -0.55 5.17 4.95
C GLN A 24 -1.10 5.55 3.56
N TRP A 25 -0.55 4.97 2.49
CA TRP A 25 -0.96 5.28 1.12
C TRP A 25 -2.31 4.67 0.74
N LEU A 26 -2.82 3.69 1.49
CA LEU A 26 -4.10 3.04 1.22
C LEU A 26 -5.26 4.04 1.17
N VAL A 27 -5.30 5.00 2.10
CA VAL A 27 -6.35 6.04 2.13
C VAL A 27 -6.25 6.97 0.93
N LEU A 28 -5.03 7.35 0.54
CA LEU A 28 -4.83 8.22 -0.62
C LEU A 28 -5.22 7.51 -1.92
N LEU A 29 -4.87 6.23 -2.06
CA LEU A 29 -5.30 5.40 -3.20
C LEU A 29 -6.82 5.20 -3.20
N ALA A 30 -7.45 5.05 -2.03
CA ALA A 30 -8.90 4.95 -1.94
C ALA A 30 -9.61 6.21 -2.45
N VAL A 31 -9.03 7.41 -2.25
CA VAL A 31 -9.62 8.68 -2.71
C VAL A 31 -9.26 9.01 -4.17
N THR A 32 -8.07 8.64 -4.63
CA THR A 32 -7.57 9.08 -5.95
C THR A 32 -7.63 7.98 -7.01
N GLY A 33 -7.82 6.72 -6.60
CA GLY A 33 -7.59 5.55 -7.45
C GLY A 33 -6.10 5.37 -7.77
N GLY A 34 -5.79 4.31 -8.51
CA GLY A 34 -4.44 4.07 -9.04
C GLY A 34 -3.76 2.85 -8.42
N ARG A 35 -2.42 2.82 -8.45
CA ARG A 35 -1.64 1.67 -7.99
C ARG A 35 -0.27 2.05 -7.44
N VAL A 36 0.20 1.29 -6.44
CA VAL A 36 1.53 1.44 -5.86
C VAL A 36 2.15 0.08 -5.59
N ARG A 37 3.46 -0.04 -5.80
CA ARG A 37 4.23 -1.20 -5.34
C ARG A 37 4.65 -1.00 -3.89
N VAL A 38 4.46 -2.00 -3.07
CA VAL A 38 4.84 -2.02 -1.66
C VAL A 38 5.95 -3.06 -1.43
N PRO A 39 6.89 -2.79 -0.52
CA PRO A 39 8.04 -3.66 -0.31
C PRO A 39 7.71 -4.94 0.47
N ALA A 40 6.54 -5.00 1.11
CA ALA A 40 6.01 -6.20 1.76
C ALA A 40 4.51 -6.01 2.02
N VAL A 41 3.79 -7.11 2.18
CA VAL A 41 2.44 -7.09 2.76
C VAL A 41 2.59 -7.19 4.27
N THR A 42 2.35 -6.08 4.97
CA THR A 42 2.30 -6.05 6.43
C THR A 42 0.89 -6.44 6.91
N ASP A 43 0.76 -6.84 8.18
CA ASP A 43 -0.55 -7.07 8.79
C ASP A 43 -1.45 -5.81 8.73
N HIS A 44 -0.84 -4.62 8.81
CA HIS A 44 -1.55 -3.34 8.72
C HIS A 44 -2.06 -3.07 7.31
N LEU A 45 -1.27 -3.39 6.29
CA LEU A 45 -1.66 -3.27 4.89
C LEU A 45 -2.83 -4.21 4.58
N GLU A 46 -2.75 -5.46 5.03
CA GLU A 46 -3.82 -6.46 4.82
C GLU A 46 -5.11 -6.06 5.55
N ALA A 47 -5.02 -5.62 6.80
CA ALA A 47 -6.17 -5.10 7.55
C ALA A 47 -6.76 -3.84 6.91
N GLY A 48 -5.92 -2.94 6.38
CA GLY A 48 -6.33 -1.74 5.69
C GLY A 48 -7.07 -2.03 4.37
N CYS A 49 -6.60 -2.99 3.57
CA CYS A 49 -7.30 -3.44 2.38
C CYS A 49 -8.70 -3.98 2.74
N GLY A 50 -8.80 -4.86 3.74
CA GLY A 50 -10.09 -5.40 4.19
C GLY A 50 -11.03 -4.32 4.74
N LEU A 51 -10.50 -3.29 5.40
CA LEU A 51 -11.28 -2.13 5.82
C LEU A 51 -11.84 -1.37 4.61
N LEU A 52 -11.02 -1.08 3.61
CA LEU A 52 -11.46 -0.37 2.40
C LEU A 52 -12.51 -1.17 1.62
N GLU A 53 -12.34 -2.48 1.49
CA GLU A 53 -13.33 -3.38 0.90
C GLU A 53 -14.66 -3.35 1.66
N ALA A 54 -14.63 -3.30 3.00
CA ALA A 54 -15.83 -3.17 3.83
C ALA A 54 -16.58 -1.85 3.60
N PHE A 55 -15.89 -0.80 3.14
CA PHE A 55 -16.48 0.47 2.72
C PHE A 55 -16.87 0.50 1.23
N GLY A 56 -16.76 -0.63 0.52
CA GLY A 56 -17.15 -0.76 -0.88
C GLY A 56 -16.09 -0.30 -1.88
N VAL A 57 -14.84 -0.12 -1.45
CA VAL A 57 -13.72 0.21 -2.33
C VAL A 57 -13.16 -1.08 -2.93
N ASP A 58 -13.06 -1.14 -4.26
CA ASP A 58 -12.43 -2.27 -4.96
C ASP A 58 -10.90 -2.17 -4.87
N VAL A 59 -10.32 -3.02 -4.02
CA VAL A 59 -8.88 -3.10 -3.78
C VAL A 59 -8.31 -4.38 -4.40
N GLY A 60 -7.38 -4.22 -5.34
CA GLY A 60 -6.54 -5.31 -5.85
C GLY A 60 -5.24 -5.41 -5.06
N LEU A 61 -4.86 -6.62 -4.66
CA LEU A 61 -3.57 -6.92 -4.04
C LEU A 61 -2.87 -8.06 -4.78
N GLU A 62 -1.87 -7.73 -5.59
CA GLU A 62 -1.08 -8.69 -6.36
C GLU A 62 0.28 -8.93 -5.67
N ARG A 63 0.52 -10.13 -5.16
CA ARG A 63 1.80 -10.50 -4.53
C ARG A 63 2.82 -10.93 -5.60
N ALA A 64 4.05 -10.45 -5.50
CA ALA A 64 5.13 -10.73 -6.45
C ALA A 64 6.47 -10.93 -5.71
N ALA A 65 6.94 -12.19 -5.62
CA ALA A 65 8.16 -12.60 -4.91
C ALA A 65 8.32 -11.93 -3.54
N GLU A 66 9.08 -10.84 -3.48
CA GLU A 66 9.41 -10.08 -2.26
C GLU A 66 8.63 -8.75 -2.14
N THR A 67 7.63 -8.51 -2.99
CA THR A 67 6.87 -7.24 -3.04
C THR A 67 5.38 -7.53 -3.29
N ALA A 68 4.55 -6.50 -3.22
CA ALA A 68 3.18 -6.57 -3.74
C ALA A 68 2.82 -5.29 -4.49
N VAL A 69 1.81 -5.35 -5.35
CA VAL A 69 1.18 -4.19 -5.97
C VAL A 69 -0.21 -4.06 -5.39
N VAL A 70 -0.50 -2.91 -4.80
CA VAL A 70 -1.85 -2.53 -4.39
C VAL A 70 -2.44 -1.64 -5.48
N SER A 71 -3.68 -1.91 -5.87
CA SER A 71 -4.43 -1.11 -6.85
C SER A 71 -5.84 -0.81 -6.36
N VAL A 72 -6.37 0.36 -6.69
CA VAL A 72 -7.76 0.75 -6.42
C VAL A 72 -8.41 1.18 -7.72
N ALA A 73 -9.51 0.51 -8.09
CA ALA A 73 -10.16 0.67 -9.39
C ALA A 73 -11.07 1.90 -9.48
N SER A 74 -11.66 2.31 -8.35
CA SER A 74 -12.58 3.44 -8.27
C SER A 74 -12.33 4.24 -6.99
N SER A 75 -12.10 5.55 -7.14
CA SER A 75 -12.04 6.48 -6.02
C SER A 75 -13.35 6.43 -5.24
N LEU A 76 -13.29 6.41 -3.91
CA LEU A 76 -14.36 6.93 -3.07
C LEU A 76 -14.73 8.30 -3.64
N ASP A 77 -15.94 8.46 -4.16
CA ASP A 77 -16.45 9.78 -4.53
C ASP A 77 -16.30 10.64 -3.26
N ALA A 78 -15.37 11.59 -3.28
CA ALA A 78 -15.09 12.48 -2.15
C ALA A 78 -16.22 13.50 -1.91
N GLY A 79 -17.45 13.17 -2.33
CA GLY A 79 -18.66 13.96 -2.23
C GLY A 79 -19.83 13.10 -1.75
N GLN A 80 -19.86 12.81 -0.44
CA GLN A 80 -21.08 12.56 0.32
C GLN A 80 -21.12 13.51 1.51
#